data_AF-A0A844GCS5-F1
#
_entry.id   AF-A0A844GCS5-F1
#
_cell.length_a   1.000
_cell.length_b   1.000
_cell.length_c   1.000
_cell.angle_alpha   90.00
_cell.angle_beta   90.00
_cell.angle_gamma   90.00
#
_symmetry.space_group_name_H-M   'P 1'
#
loop_
_entity.id
_entity.type
_entity.pdbx_description
1 polymer ?
#
loop_
_entity_poly.entity_id
_entity_poly.type
_entity_poly.pdbx_seq_one_letter_code
_entity_poly.pdbx_strand_id
1 'polypeptide(L)'
;MRPFDSALPSSALFSINHEAVSFVRGFVAADGLQLSDRLWRINRGTIETITDQIQFAVINGESAHQAMMRSMGRGQGVPPEIAQAYNGAKAGQLGRRVRSLMTGAADPVNGKGVVYRAERLFRTEINRAHGESYLSAAFQTDGVVGVRFMLSPRHRLRDICDTHATADLYGLGPGVYPNRASCPWPAHPNTLSYVEAVFEGE
;
A
#
# COMPACT_ATOMS: atom_id res chain seq x y z
N MET A 1 -7.56 12.75 6.08
CA MET A 1 -9.03 12.82 6.13
C MET A 1 -9.51 11.38 6.07
N ARG A 2 -10.18 10.88 7.11
CA ARG A 2 -10.77 9.54 7.08
C ARG A 2 -12.06 9.65 6.27
N PRO A 3 -12.12 9.16 5.01
CA PRO A 3 -13.39 9.11 4.32
C PRO A 3 -14.37 8.32 5.19
N PHE A 4 -15.61 8.80 5.30
CA PHE A 4 -16.73 8.17 6.00
C PHE A 4 -16.81 8.23 7.53
N ASP A 5 -15.86 8.86 8.24
CA ASP A 5 -15.84 8.88 9.72
C ASP A 5 -17.09 9.54 10.36
N SER A 6 -17.79 10.41 9.62
CA SER A 6 -19.04 11.06 10.07
C SER A 6 -20.31 10.50 9.42
N ALA A 7 -20.18 9.53 8.50
CA ALA A 7 -21.29 9.04 7.68
C ALA A 7 -21.57 7.53 7.88
N LEU A 8 -20.62 6.77 8.41
CA LEU A 8 -20.76 5.33 8.62
C LEU A 8 -20.85 4.98 10.12
N PRO A 9 -21.71 4.02 10.51
CA PRO A 9 -21.77 3.55 11.88
C PRO A 9 -20.45 2.88 12.29
N SER A 10 -20.12 2.91 13.59
CA SER A 10 -18.87 2.32 14.11
C SER A 10 -18.68 0.84 13.73
N SER A 11 -19.78 0.09 13.56
CA SER A 11 -19.75 -1.29 13.08
C SER A 11 -19.23 -1.41 11.64
N ALA A 12 -19.61 -0.49 10.75
CA ALA A 12 -19.12 -0.47 9.37
C ALA A 12 -17.64 -0.08 9.31
N LEU A 13 -17.20 0.90 10.11
CA LEU A 13 -15.78 1.24 10.23
C LEU A 13 -14.95 0.08 10.78
N PHE A 14 -15.49 -0.68 11.73
CA PHE A 14 -14.85 -1.89 12.25
C PHE A 14 -14.72 -2.97 11.16
N SER A 15 -15.80 -3.22 10.39
CA SER A 15 -15.79 -4.19 9.29
C SER A 15 -14.77 -3.83 8.21
N ILE A 16 -14.67 -2.56 7.80
CA ILE A 16 -13.68 -2.10 6.82
C ILE A 16 -12.25 -2.37 7.30
N ASN A 17 -11.95 -2.03 8.56
CA ASN A 17 -10.62 -2.29 9.12
C ASN A 17 -10.34 -3.79 9.25
N HIS A 18 -11.34 -4.58 9.65
CA HIS A 18 -11.22 -6.04 9.73
C HIS A 18 -10.95 -6.67 8.37
N GLU A 19 -11.64 -6.22 7.33
CA GLU A 19 -11.44 -6.67 5.96
C GLU A 19 -10.05 -6.29 5.44
N ALA A 20 -9.60 -5.05 5.67
CA ALA A 20 -8.27 -4.60 5.28
C ALA A 20 -7.16 -5.44 5.96
N VAL A 21 -7.29 -5.75 7.25
CA VAL A 21 -6.35 -6.61 7.98
C VAL A 21 -6.39 -8.04 7.47
N SER A 22 -7.58 -8.58 7.22
CA SER A 22 -7.77 -9.93 6.67
C SER A 22 -7.15 -10.05 5.28
N PHE A 23 -7.26 -9.00 4.46
CA PHE A 23 -6.61 -8.91 3.16
C PHE A 23 -5.09 -9.02 3.30
N VAL A 24 -4.46 -8.25 4.19
CA VAL A 24 -2.99 -8.32 4.41
C VAL A 24 -2.54 -9.73 4.80
N ARG A 25 -3.33 -10.46 5.60
CA ARG A 25 -3.01 -11.82 6.03
C ARG A 25 -3.14 -12.85 4.91
N GLY A 26 -4.20 -12.73 4.11
CA GLY A 26 -4.58 -13.74 3.13
C GLY A 26 -4.06 -13.47 1.71
N PHE A 27 -3.63 -12.25 1.39
CA PHE A 27 -3.26 -11.90 0.02
C PHE A 27 -1.97 -12.59 -0.41
N VAL A 28 -2.10 -13.43 -1.44
CA VAL A 28 -1.00 -14.09 -2.13
C VAL A 28 -1.19 -13.82 -3.61
N ALA A 29 -0.14 -13.35 -4.29
CA ALA A 29 -0.24 -13.04 -5.70
C ALA A 29 -0.18 -14.31 -6.58
N ALA A 30 -0.34 -14.16 -7.90
CA ALA A 30 -0.48 -15.29 -8.84
C ALA A 30 0.67 -16.30 -8.84
N ASP A 31 1.86 -15.90 -8.40
CA ASP A 31 3.06 -16.73 -8.26
C ASP A 31 3.15 -17.45 -6.90
N GLY A 32 2.14 -17.33 -6.03
CA GLY A 32 2.11 -17.97 -4.73
C GLY A 32 2.88 -17.22 -3.63
N LEU A 33 3.33 -15.98 -3.89
CA LEU A 33 4.11 -15.19 -2.94
C LEU A 33 3.40 -13.89 -2.52
N GLN A 34 3.60 -13.49 -1.26
CA GLN A 34 3.31 -12.13 -0.81
C GLN A 34 4.39 -11.17 -1.33
N LEU A 35 4.12 -9.86 -1.36
CA LEU A 35 5.13 -8.88 -1.78
C LEU A 35 6.32 -8.82 -0.82
N SER A 36 6.08 -9.04 0.48
CA SER A 36 7.11 -9.18 1.50
C SER A 36 8.08 -10.29 1.11
N ASP A 37 7.59 -11.48 0.76
CA ASP A 37 8.42 -12.62 0.33
C ASP A 37 9.31 -12.29 -0.88
N ARG A 38 8.75 -11.54 -1.85
CA ARG A 38 9.47 -11.14 -3.07
C ARG A 38 10.58 -10.13 -2.79
N LEU A 39 10.29 -9.13 -1.98
CA LEU A 39 11.25 -8.07 -1.65
C LEU A 39 12.30 -8.54 -0.65
N TRP A 40 11.90 -9.49 0.19
CA TRP A 40 12.69 -10.00 1.29
C TRP A 40 12.76 -11.51 1.15
N ARG A 41 13.83 -12.00 0.52
CA ARG A 41 14.20 -13.43 0.48
C ARG A 41 14.66 -13.89 1.87
N ILE A 42 13.81 -13.74 2.89
CA ILE A 42 14.12 -13.90 4.30
C ILE A 42 13.36 -15.10 4.88
N ASN A 43 13.77 -15.54 6.08
CA ASN A 43 13.05 -16.50 6.91
C ASN A 43 11.61 -16.07 7.27
N ARG A 44 10.78 -17.05 7.65
CA ARG A 44 9.36 -16.85 8.02
C ARG A 44 9.15 -15.86 9.17
N GLY A 45 10.01 -15.87 10.19
CA GLY A 45 9.85 -14.97 11.34
C GLY A 45 9.96 -13.48 10.98
N THR A 46 10.75 -13.14 9.96
CA THR A 46 10.81 -11.75 9.48
C THR A 46 9.57 -11.37 8.70
N ILE A 47 9.02 -12.29 7.89
CA ILE A 47 7.76 -12.09 7.16
C ILE A 47 6.62 -11.85 8.14
N GLU A 48 6.48 -12.70 9.17
CA GLU A 48 5.48 -12.53 10.23
C GLU A 48 5.61 -11.16 10.91
N THR A 49 6.83 -10.78 11.28
CA THR A 49 7.08 -9.47 11.91
C THR A 49 6.66 -8.31 10.99
N ILE A 50 7.01 -8.35 9.70
CA ILE A 50 6.61 -7.33 8.71
C ILE A 50 5.10 -7.27 8.59
N THR A 51 4.46 -8.42 8.45
CA THR A 51 3.01 -8.56 8.32
C THR A 51 2.30 -7.95 9.53
N ASP A 52 2.79 -8.19 10.74
CA ASP A 52 2.26 -7.56 11.95
C ASP A 52 2.44 -6.03 11.96
N GLN A 53 3.59 -5.53 11.48
CA GLN A 53 3.80 -4.08 11.39
C GLN A 53 2.86 -3.40 10.39
N ILE A 54 2.56 -4.07 9.27
CA ILE A 54 1.62 -3.59 8.25
C ILE A 54 0.19 -3.63 8.81
N GLN A 55 -0.22 -4.70 9.48
CA GLN A 55 -1.55 -4.79 10.12
C GLN A 55 -1.74 -3.68 11.15
N PHE A 56 -0.74 -3.45 11.99
CA PHE A 56 -0.77 -2.35 12.96
C PHE A 56 -0.96 -1.00 12.26
N ALA A 57 -0.25 -0.77 11.15
CA ALA A 57 -0.36 0.46 10.38
C ALA A 57 -1.77 0.66 9.79
N VAL A 58 -2.36 -0.40 9.23
CA VAL A 58 -3.74 -0.39 8.69
C VAL A 58 -4.73 -0.03 9.79
N ILE A 59 -4.69 -0.72 10.94
CA ILE A 59 -5.61 -0.51 12.06
C ILE A 59 -5.51 0.91 12.62
N ASN A 60 -4.29 1.45 12.71
CA ASN A 60 -4.05 2.77 13.30
C ASN A 60 -4.11 3.92 12.27
N GLY A 61 -4.32 3.62 10.99
CA GLY A 61 -4.30 4.62 9.91
C GLY A 61 -2.93 5.29 9.75
N GLU A 62 -1.85 4.57 10.01
CA GLU A 62 -0.50 5.08 9.79
C GLU A 62 -0.18 5.16 8.29
N SER A 63 0.48 6.24 7.88
CA SER A 63 1.07 6.28 6.54
C SER A 63 2.20 5.25 6.42
N ALA A 64 2.46 4.80 5.19
CA ALA A 64 3.56 3.88 4.90
C ALA A 64 4.93 4.36 5.41
N HIS A 65 5.18 5.67 5.35
CA HIS A 65 6.41 6.25 5.88
C HIS A 65 6.48 6.14 7.41
N GLN A 66 5.39 6.44 8.13
CA GLN A 66 5.32 6.30 9.59
C GLN A 66 5.51 4.84 10.02
N ALA A 67 4.79 3.91 9.37
CA ALA A 67 4.90 2.47 9.64
C ALA A 67 6.32 1.94 9.42
N MET A 68 6.94 2.34 8.30
CA MET A 68 8.33 2.01 7.99
C MET A 68 9.30 2.56 9.05
N MET A 69 9.20 3.84 9.40
CA MET A 69 10.10 4.46 10.38
C MET A 69 9.95 3.86 11.78
N ARG A 70 8.72 3.48 12.16
CA ARG A 70 8.41 2.76 13.41
C ARG A 70 9.03 1.37 13.42
N SER A 71 8.87 0.61 12.33
CA SER A 71 9.44 -0.73 12.16
C SER A 71 10.97 -0.69 12.22
N MET A 72 11.59 0.17 11.41
CA MET A 72 13.04 0.30 11.31
C MET A 72 13.67 0.86 12.58
N GLY A 73 13.02 1.83 13.24
CA GLY A 73 13.49 2.40 14.49
C GLY A 73 13.48 1.43 15.67
N ARG A 74 12.75 0.32 15.55
CA ARG A 74 12.78 -0.79 16.50
C ARG A 74 13.66 -1.95 16.02
N GLY A 75 14.24 -1.86 14.82
CA GLY A 75 14.96 -2.94 14.16
C GLY A 75 14.09 -4.16 13.81
N GLN A 76 12.78 -3.98 13.78
CA GLN A 76 11.80 -5.06 13.55
C GLN A 76 11.45 -5.14 12.06
N GLY A 77 11.25 -6.35 11.55
CA GLY A 77 10.75 -6.58 10.18
C GLY A 77 11.71 -6.15 9.07
N VAL A 78 12.99 -5.97 9.36
CA VAL A 78 14.03 -5.75 8.35
C VAL A 78 15.24 -6.62 8.72
N PRO A 79 16.08 -7.05 7.75
CA PRO A 79 17.28 -7.81 8.04
C PRO A 79 18.16 -7.14 9.11
N PRO A 80 18.85 -7.90 9.99
CA PRO A 80 19.64 -7.35 11.10
C PRO A 80 20.69 -6.31 10.66
N GLU A 81 21.34 -6.53 9.52
CA GLU A 81 22.31 -5.60 8.92
C GLU A 81 21.71 -4.22 8.60
N ILE A 82 20.42 -4.19 8.27
CA ILE A 82 19.67 -2.98 7.91
C ILE A 82 19.17 -2.27 9.17
N ALA A 83 18.72 -3.03 10.16
CA ALA A 83 18.40 -2.50 11.48
C ALA A 83 19.62 -1.82 12.11
N GLN A 84 20.79 -2.47 12.03
CA GLN A 84 22.06 -1.92 12.51
C GLN A 84 22.46 -0.66 11.73
N ALA A 85 22.37 -0.70 10.40
CA ALA A 85 22.65 0.46 9.54
C ALA A 85 21.75 1.67 9.86
N TYR A 86 20.46 1.43 10.09
CA TYR A 86 19.50 2.46 10.48
C TYR A 86 19.79 3.04 11.87
N ASN A 87 20.05 2.19 12.85
CA ASN A 87 20.36 2.63 14.21
C ASN A 87 21.69 3.40 14.27
N GLY A 88 22.70 2.97 13.53
CA GLY A 88 23.96 3.70 13.37
C GLY A 88 23.77 5.06 12.69
N ALA A 89 22.86 5.16 11.71
CA ALA A 89 22.49 6.42 11.09
C ALA A 89 21.84 7.40 12.08
N LYS A 90 20.91 6.89 12.90
CA LYS A 90 20.24 7.65 13.96
C LYS A 90 21.22 8.13 15.03
N ALA A 91 22.25 7.34 15.34
CA ALA A 91 23.29 7.67 16.32
C ALA A 91 24.40 8.60 15.76
N GLY A 92 24.30 9.07 14.51
CA GLY A 92 25.31 9.93 13.87
C GLY A 92 26.60 9.21 13.46
N GLN A 93 26.66 7.88 13.59
CA GLN A 93 27.86 7.06 13.36
C GLN A 93 27.90 6.45 11.94
N LEU A 94 27.46 7.19 10.92
CA LEU A 94 27.23 6.59 9.60
C LEU A 94 28.40 6.77 8.62
N GLY A 95 29.14 5.69 8.38
CA GLY A 95 30.09 5.61 7.27
C GLY A 95 29.41 5.68 5.89
N ARG A 96 30.10 6.22 4.87
CA ARG A 96 29.56 6.43 3.51
C ARG A 96 28.93 5.16 2.89
N ARG A 97 29.54 3.98 3.08
CA ARG A 97 29.01 2.70 2.55
C ARG A 97 27.66 2.33 3.15
N VAL A 98 27.50 2.47 4.47
CA VAL A 98 26.25 2.16 5.17
C VAL A 98 25.14 3.12 4.75
N ARG A 99 25.44 4.42 4.65
CA ARG A 99 24.52 5.42 4.09
C ARG A 99 24.06 5.02 2.69
N SER A 100 25.00 4.59 1.86
CA SER A 100 24.70 4.16 0.50
C SER A 100 23.76 2.96 0.48
N LEU A 101 24.05 1.88 1.22
CA LEU A 101 23.16 0.71 1.31
C LEU A 101 21.74 1.09 1.76
N MET A 102 21.63 2.05 2.67
CA MET A 102 20.36 2.53 3.19
C MET A 102 19.58 3.37 2.19
N THR A 103 20.21 4.37 1.55
CA THR A 103 19.50 5.42 0.82
C THR A 103 19.62 5.34 -0.70
N GLY A 104 20.54 4.57 -1.28
CA GLY A 104 20.65 4.56 -2.75
C GLY A 104 21.95 4.13 -3.44
N ALA A 105 22.88 3.39 -2.82
CA ALA A 105 23.87 2.65 -3.61
C ALA A 105 23.15 1.58 -4.41
N ALA A 106 23.59 1.41 -5.66
CA ALA A 106 23.24 0.27 -6.48
C ALA A 106 23.77 -1.01 -5.83
N ASP A 107 22.87 -1.82 -5.30
CA ASP A 107 23.11 -3.25 -5.15
C ASP A 107 22.83 -3.91 -6.53
N PRO A 108 23.77 -4.67 -7.10
CA PRO A 108 23.64 -5.23 -8.45
C PRO A 108 22.56 -6.30 -8.58
N VAL A 109 22.08 -6.88 -7.47
CA VAL A 109 20.99 -7.87 -7.44
C VAL A 109 19.65 -7.19 -7.21
N ASN A 110 19.65 -6.08 -6.47
CA ASN A 110 18.46 -5.58 -5.86
C ASN A 110 18.03 -4.21 -6.46
N GLY A 111 18.92 -3.25 -6.74
CA GLY A 111 18.61 -1.85 -7.13
C GLY A 111 18.71 -0.83 -5.97
N LYS A 112 17.88 0.24 -5.94
CA LYS A 112 17.86 1.33 -4.90
C LYS A 112 17.95 0.80 -3.45
N GLY A 113 18.46 1.64 -2.53
CA GLY A 113 18.77 1.29 -1.14
C GLY A 113 17.62 0.70 -0.32
N VAL A 114 17.94 0.09 0.82
CA VAL A 114 17.00 -0.76 1.55
C VAL A 114 15.83 -0.01 2.19
N VAL A 115 16.06 1.22 2.67
CA VAL A 115 14.98 2.08 3.18
C VAL A 115 13.93 2.31 2.10
N TYR A 116 14.38 2.53 0.87
CA TYR A 116 13.49 2.75 -0.26
C TYR A 116 12.65 1.50 -0.59
N ARG A 117 13.20 0.30 -0.46
CA ARG A 117 12.44 -0.96 -0.63
C ARG A 117 11.41 -1.16 0.47
N ALA A 118 11.82 -0.95 1.72
CA ALA A 118 10.93 -1.07 2.87
C ALA A 118 9.75 -0.13 2.70
N GLU A 119 10.00 1.15 2.40
CA GLU A 119 8.93 2.11 2.17
C GLU A 119 8.00 1.70 1.01
N ARG A 120 8.55 1.17 -0.08
CA ARG A 120 7.75 0.65 -1.20
C ARG A 120 6.89 -0.54 -0.81
N LEU A 121 7.41 -1.45 0.01
CA LEU A 121 6.65 -2.57 0.54
C LEU A 121 5.47 -2.06 1.37
N PHE A 122 5.77 -1.27 2.42
CA PHE A 122 4.75 -0.70 3.30
C PHE A 122 3.69 0.07 2.51
N ARG A 123 4.10 0.91 1.55
CA ARG A 123 3.17 1.66 0.70
C ARG A 123 2.29 0.76 -0.13
N THR A 124 2.87 -0.26 -0.76
CA THR A 124 2.10 -1.15 -1.64
C THR A 124 1.12 -1.98 -0.83
N GLU A 125 1.54 -2.55 0.30
CA GLU A 125 0.68 -3.41 1.13
C GLU A 125 -0.41 -2.61 1.85
N ILE A 126 -0.06 -1.48 2.50
CA ILE A 126 -1.04 -0.64 3.20
C ILE A 126 -2.04 -0.04 2.22
N ASN A 127 -1.58 0.51 1.08
CA ASN A 127 -2.49 1.10 0.10
C ASN A 127 -3.43 0.03 -0.45
N ARG A 128 -2.91 -1.15 -0.83
CA ARG A 128 -3.74 -2.24 -1.35
C ARG A 128 -4.77 -2.69 -0.33
N ALA A 129 -4.36 -2.92 0.92
CA ALA A 129 -5.28 -3.31 1.99
C ALA A 129 -6.43 -2.32 2.15
N HIS A 130 -6.12 -1.02 2.23
CA HIS A 130 -7.16 0.00 2.35
C HIS A 130 -8.04 0.09 1.12
N GLY A 131 -7.48 0.13 -0.09
CA GLY A 131 -8.30 0.28 -1.29
C GLY A 131 -9.14 -0.95 -1.61
N GLU A 132 -8.68 -2.17 -1.33
CA GLU A 132 -9.52 -3.37 -1.48
C GLU A 132 -10.69 -3.36 -0.51
N SER A 133 -10.46 -3.00 0.77
CA SER A 133 -11.55 -2.83 1.73
C SER A 133 -12.52 -1.70 1.33
N TYR A 134 -12.00 -0.60 0.78
CA TYR A 134 -12.81 0.50 0.27
C TYR A 134 -13.69 0.05 -0.89
N LEU A 135 -13.12 -0.67 -1.87
CA LEU A 135 -13.85 -1.19 -3.02
C LEU A 135 -14.97 -2.13 -2.58
N SER A 136 -14.66 -3.05 -1.68
CA SER A 136 -15.65 -4.00 -1.13
C SER A 136 -16.82 -3.27 -0.46
N ALA A 137 -16.52 -2.29 0.39
CA ALA A 137 -17.54 -1.48 1.04
C ALA A 137 -18.34 -0.61 0.05
N ALA A 138 -17.66 0.01 -0.92
CA ALA A 138 -18.29 0.87 -1.91
C ALA A 138 -19.32 0.09 -2.74
N PHE A 139 -18.98 -1.10 -3.22
CA PHE A 139 -19.91 -1.92 -4.01
C PHE A 139 -21.04 -2.58 -3.20
N GLN A 140 -20.98 -2.52 -1.87
CA GLN A 140 -22.07 -2.94 -0.98
C GLN A 140 -22.94 -1.77 -0.51
N THR A 141 -22.60 -0.54 -0.89
CA THR A 141 -23.31 0.67 -0.45
C THR A 141 -24.43 1.01 -1.43
N ASP A 142 -25.64 1.20 -0.91
CA ASP A 142 -26.81 1.58 -1.70
C ASP A 142 -26.58 2.88 -2.47
N GLY A 143 -27.01 2.91 -3.74
CA GLY A 143 -26.89 4.08 -4.62
C GLY A 143 -25.53 4.24 -5.30
N VAL A 144 -24.53 3.41 -4.97
CA VAL A 144 -23.25 3.39 -5.69
C VAL A 144 -23.43 2.72 -7.06
N VAL A 145 -23.15 3.46 -8.13
CA VAL A 145 -23.22 2.97 -9.53
C VAL A 145 -21.87 2.46 -10.04
N GLY A 146 -20.78 2.80 -9.34
CA GLY A 146 -19.43 2.38 -9.69
C GLY A 146 -18.38 3.03 -8.81
N VAL A 147 -17.13 2.83 -9.20
CA VAL A 147 -15.98 3.52 -8.59
C VAL A 147 -15.17 4.23 -9.66
N ARG A 148 -14.77 5.47 -9.40
CA ARG A 148 -13.92 6.26 -10.27
C ARG A 148 -12.46 6.00 -9.94
N PHE A 149 -11.66 5.62 -10.93
CA PHE A 149 -10.22 5.51 -10.83
C PHE A 149 -9.60 6.90 -10.93
N MET A 150 -8.91 7.32 -9.88
CA MET A 150 -8.37 8.67 -9.74
C MET A 150 -6.83 8.65 -9.67
N LEU A 151 -6.20 9.66 -10.25
CA LEU A 151 -4.76 9.90 -10.12
C LEU A 151 -4.48 10.76 -8.89
N SER A 152 -3.50 10.38 -8.07
CA SER A 152 -2.96 11.32 -7.09
C SER A 152 -2.33 12.53 -7.79
N PRO A 153 -2.40 13.74 -7.21
CA PRO A 153 -1.62 14.89 -7.66
C PRO A 153 -0.09 14.65 -7.71
N ARG A 154 0.39 13.57 -7.09
CA ARG A 154 1.80 13.16 -7.10
C ARG A 154 2.12 12.18 -8.23
N HIS A 155 1.14 11.80 -9.05
CA HIS A 155 1.35 11.05 -10.28
C HIS A 155 2.02 11.98 -11.30
N ARG A 156 3.29 11.72 -11.61
CA ARG A 156 4.18 12.64 -12.36
C ARG A 156 4.52 12.15 -13.76
N LEU A 157 4.41 10.85 -13.99
CA LEU A 157 4.85 10.20 -15.22
C LEU A 157 3.64 9.55 -15.83
N ARG A 158 3.34 9.89 -17.08
CA ARG A 158 2.25 9.29 -17.81
C ARG A 158 2.46 7.77 -17.92
N ASP A 159 1.49 6.99 -17.48
CA ASP A 159 1.48 5.54 -17.53
C ASP A 159 0.06 4.99 -17.75
N ILE A 160 -0.14 3.69 -17.52
CA ILE A 160 -1.43 3.02 -17.72
C ILE A 160 -2.53 3.58 -16.80
N CYS A 161 -2.17 4.18 -15.66
CA CYS A 161 -3.14 4.80 -14.76
C CYS A 161 -3.86 5.97 -15.44
N ASP A 162 -3.18 6.75 -16.29
CA ASP A 162 -3.82 7.84 -17.04
C ASP A 162 -4.92 7.30 -17.94
N THR A 163 -4.67 6.19 -18.64
CA THR A 163 -5.68 5.53 -19.46
C THR A 163 -6.85 5.07 -18.60
N HIS A 164 -6.57 4.42 -17.47
CA HIS A 164 -7.63 3.94 -16.59
C HIS A 164 -8.47 5.05 -15.96
N ALA A 165 -7.86 6.22 -15.69
CA ALA A 165 -8.54 7.38 -15.11
C ALA A 165 -9.36 8.18 -16.13
N THR A 166 -9.06 8.05 -17.43
CA THR A 166 -9.70 8.86 -18.48
C THR A 166 -10.63 8.07 -19.40
N ALA A 167 -10.52 6.74 -19.42
CA ALA A 167 -11.37 5.91 -20.27
C ALA A 167 -12.81 5.84 -19.75
N ASP A 168 -13.78 6.04 -20.63
CA ASP A 168 -15.20 5.80 -20.35
C ASP A 168 -15.65 4.51 -21.04
N LEU A 169 -15.22 3.38 -20.47
CA LEU A 169 -15.46 2.05 -21.08
C LEU A 169 -16.88 1.53 -20.86
N TYR A 170 -17.63 2.14 -19.94
CA TYR A 170 -18.92 1.65 -19.48
C TYR A 170 -20.06 2.66 -19.63
N GLY A 171 -19.79 3.85 -20.19
CA GLY A 171 -20.79 4.92 -20.34
C GLY A 171 -21.24 5.53 -19.02
N LEU A 172 -20.41 5.40 -17.98
CA LEU A 172 -20.66 5.91 -16.62
C LEU A 172 -19.83 7.17 -16.32
N GLY A 173 -19.12 7.67 -17.33
CA GLY A 173 -18.21 8.79 -17.23
C GLY A 173 -16.73 8.36 -17.16
N PRO A 174 -15.80 9.31 -17.37
CA PRO A 174 -14.37 9.01 -17.43
C PRO A 174 -13.85 8.33 -16.15
N GLY A 175 -13.19 7.19 -16.34
CA GLY A 175 -12.55 6.42 -15.29
C GLY A 175 -13.51 5.68 -14.36
N VAL A 176 -14.81 5.61 -14.68
CA VAL A 176 -15.80 4.94 -13.82
C VAL A 176 -15.95 3.46 -14.21
N TYR A 177 -15.80 2.59 -13.21
CA TYR A 177 -15.90 1.14 -13.34
C TYR A 177 -17.07 0.60 -12.51
N PRO A 178 -17.97 -0.22 -13.10
CA PRO A 178 -19.21 -0.62 -12.45
C PRO A 178 -19.03 -1.65 -11.32
N ASN A 179 -17.92 -2.38 -11.30
CA ASN A 179 -17.68 -3.42 -10.28
C ASN A 179 -16.18 -3.69 -10.06
N ARG A 180 -15.87 -4.41 -8.98
CA ARG A 180 -14.48 -4.75 -8.62
C ARG A 180 -13.74 -5.49 -9.73
N ALA A 181 -14.38 -6.43 -10.43
CA ALA A 181 -13.73 -7.23 -11.47
C ALA A 181 -13.33 -6.39 -12.68
N SER A 182 -14.12 -5.38 -13.03
CA SER A 182 -13.81 -4.42 -14.08
C SER A 182 -12.79 -3.36 -13.68
N CYS A 183 -12.70 -3.03 -12.38
CA CYS A 183 -11.82 -1.97 -11.89
C CYS A 183 -10.34 -2.45 -11.91
N PRO A 184 -9.46 -1.81 -12.70
CA PRO A 184 -8.06 -2.21 -12.83
C PRO A 184 -7.19 -1.70 -11.68
N TRP A 185 -7.80 -1.19 -10.61
CA TRP A 185 -7.06 -0.74 -9.44
C TRP A 185 -6.65 -1.93 -8.55
N PRO A 186 -5.42 -1.95 -8.01
CA PRO A 186 -4.29 -1.08 -8.36
C PRO A 186 -3.65 -1.51 -9.70
N ALA A 187 -3.37 -0.55 -10.58
CA ALA A 187 -2.90 -0.86 -11.95
C ALA A 187 -1.45 -1.36 -12.01
N HIS A 188 -0.61 -0.99 -11.04
CA HIS A 188 0.77 -1.45 -10.95
C HIS A 188 1.30 -1.38 -9.51
N PRO A 189 2.41 -2.08 -9.20
CA PRO A 189 3.08 -1.95 -7.91
C PRO A 189 3.44 -0.50 -7.63
N ASN A 190 3.40 -0.13 -6.35
CA ASN A 190 3.73 1.22 -5.91
C ASN A 190 2.90 2.33 -6.59
N THR A 191 1.69 2.01 -7.04
CA THR A 191 0.78 3.01 -7.63
C THR A 191 0.46 4.13 -6.64
N LEU A 192 0.25 5.32 -7.19
CA LEU A 192 -0.25 6.50 -6.48
C LEU A 192 -1.70 6.80 -6.89
N SER A 193 -2.34 5.97 -7.71
CA SER A 193 -3.77 6.08 -7.98
C SER A 193 -4.61 5.61 -6.79
N TYR A 194 -5.85 6.07 -6.73
CA TYR A 194 -6.83 5.69 -5.72
C TYR A 194 -8.21 5.59 -6.38
N VAL A 195 -9.23 5.19 -5.61
CA VAL A 195 -10.60 5.02 -6.10
C VAL A 195 -11.57 5.77 -5.22
N GLU A 196 -12.65 6.26 -5.82
CA GLU A 196 -13.74 6.96 -5.14
C GLU A 196 -15.08 6.37 -5.59
N ALA A 197 -16.02 6.16 -4.68
CA ALA A 197 -17.37 5.72 -5.01
C ALA A 197 -18.10 6.82 -5.82
N VAL A 198 -18.86 6.39 -6.82
CA VAL A 198 -19.72 7.26 -7.63
C VAL A 198 -21.16 6.88 -7.35
N PHE A 199 -21.99 7.87 -7.01
CA PHE A 199 -23.41 7.66 -6.71
C PHE A 199 -24.29 8.02 -7.91
N GLU A 200 -25.51 7.48 -7.93
CA GLU A 200 -26.50 7.82 -8.94
C GLU A 200 -26.81 9.34 -8.94
N GLY A 201 -26.70 9.98 -10.10
CA GLY A 201 -26.99 11.41 -10.28
C GLY A 201 -25.81 12.38 -10.15
N GLU A 202 -24.59 11.88 -9.91
CA GLU A 202 -23.33 12.63 -10.10
C GLU A 202 -22.91 12.66 -11.58
#